data_AF-A0A5B7GZG7-F1
#
_entry.id   AF-A0A5B7GZG7-F1
#
_cell.length_a   1.000
_cell.length_b   1.000
_cell.length_c   1.000
_cell.angle_alpha   90.00
_cell.angle_beta   90.00
_cell.angle_gamma   90.00
#
_symmetry.space_group_name_H-M   'P 1'
#
loop_
_entity.id
_entity.type
_entity.pdbx_description
1 polymer ?
#
loop_
_entity_poly.entity_id
_entity_poly.type
_entity_poly.pdbx_seq_one_letter_code
_entity_poly.pdbx_strand_id
1 'polypeptide(L)'
;MEDINGKRNKRKVLLQFIHTYRDYPALWKVKSKEYCNKIVRSKGISALQDILKELELDCTQDTVIKKIKSLQSSFRKEYRKTENSKKSGFNVHLV
;
A
#
# COMPACT_ATOMS: atom_id res chain seq x y z
N MET A 1 15.85 -17.57 -18.20
CA MET A 1 14.51 -17.20 -18.72
C MET A 1 13.60 -17.12 -17.52
N GLU A 2 13.48 -15.95 -16.88
CA GLU A 2 12.63 -15.80 -15.68
C GLU A 2 11.16 -15.84 -16.07
N ASP A 3 10.42 -16.77 -15.48
CA ASP A 3 9.10 -17.20 -15.87
C ASP A 3 8.06 -16.08 -15.96
N ILE A 4 7.52 -15.88 -17.17
CA ILE A 4 6.38 -14.99 -17.47
C ILE A 4 5.18 -15.32 -16.56
N ASN A 5 5.03 -16.58 -16.16
CA ASN A 5 3.98 -17.05 -15.28
C ASN A 5 4.13 -16.53 -13.83
N GLY A 6 5.35 -16.55 -13.28
CA GLY A 6 5.64 -16.05 -11.93
C GLY A 6 5.40 -14.54 -11.79
N LYS A 7 5.67 -13.76 -12.84
CA LYS A 7 5.41 -12.32 -12.87
C LYS A 7 3.92 -11.99 -12.92
N ARG A 8 3.12 -12.82 -13.61
CA ARG A 8 1.66 -12.66 -13.70
C ARG A 8 0.97 -12.98 -12.37
N ASN A 9 1.44 -14.01 -11.67
CA ASN A 9 0.91 -14.36 -10.35
C ASN A 9 1.20 -13.27 -9.31
N LYS A 10 2.43 -12.74 -9.31
CA LYS A 10 2.84 -11.61 -8.46
C LYS A 10 1.91 -10.39 -8.58
N ARG A 11 1.51 -10.03 -9.81
CA ARG A 11 0.60 -8.90 -10.05
C ARG A 11 -0.80 -9.17 -9.51
N LYS A 12 -1.34 -10.38 -9.68
CA LYS A 12 -2.67 -10.74 -9.19
C LYS A 12 -2.74 -10.64 -7.66
N VAL A 13 -1.76 -11.25 -6.97
CA VAL A 13 -1.68 -11.20 -5.52
C VAL A 13 -1.50 -9.75 -5.03
N LEU A 14 -0.69 -8.94 -5.71
CA LEU A 14 -0.53 -7.53 -5.37
C LEU A 14 -1.84 -6.73 -5.56
N LEU A 15 -2.61 -7.00 -6.61
CA LEU A 15 -3.91 -6.37 -6.82
C LEU A 15 -4.87 -6.75 -5.69
N GLN A 16 -4.97 -8.04 -5.38
CA GLN A 16 -5.79 -8.55 -4.28
C GLN A 16 -5.38 -7.90 -2.94
N PHE A 17 -4.07 -7.80 -2.67
CA PHE A 17 -3.54 -7.10 -1.51
C PHE A 17 -4.02 -5.63 -1.45
N ILE A 18 -3.98 -4.90 -2.57
CA ILE A 18 -4.42 -3.50 -2.63
C ILE A 18 -5.94 -3.40 -2.41
N HIS A 19 -6.73 -4.28 -3.02
CA HIS A 19 -8.18 -4.32 -2.83
C HIS A 19 -8.54 -4.57 -1.37
N THR A 20 -8.01 -5.64 -0.78
CA THR A 20 -8.21 -5.97 0.63
C THR A 20 -7.73 -4.85 1.55
N TYR A 21 -6.58 -4.23 1.26
CA TYR A 21 -6.09 -3.09 2.04
C TYR A 21 -7.07 -1.91 2.03
N ARG A 22 -7.71 -1.64 0.88
CA ARG A 22 -8.72 -0.59 0.74
C ARG A 22 -9.97 -0.88 1.57
N ASP A 23 -10.41 -2.13 1.63
CA ASP A 23 -11.58 -2.56 2.40
C ASP A 23 -11.40 -2.48 3.92
N TYR A 24 -10.17 -2.40 4.43
CA TYR A 24 -9.90 -2.24 5.85
C TYR A 24 -9.58 -0.79 6.24
N PRO A 25 -10.60 0.07 6.54
CA PRO A 25 -10.38 1.47 6.93
C PRO A 25 -9.52 1.61 8.19
N ALA A 26 -9.51 0.61 9.09
CA ALA A 26 -8.64 0.59 10.27
C ALA A 26 -7.12 0.65 9.95
N LEU A 27 -6.72 0.35 8.71
CA LEU A 27 -5.31 0.36 8.30
C LEU A 27 -4.84 1.70 7.73
N TRP A 28 -5.74 2.48 7.12
CA TRP A 28 -5.37 3.67 6.35
C TRP A 28 -6.18 4.93 6.69
N LYS A 29 -7.39 4.79 7.24
CA LYS A 29 -8.30 5.90 7.52
C LYS A 29 -8.10 6.41 8.95
N VAL A 30 -7.10 7.27 9.13
CA VAL A 30 -6.72 7.85 10.44
C VAL A 30 -7.89 8.54 11.16
N LYS A 31 -8.83 9.15 10.42
CA LYS A 31 -10.00 9.85 10.97
C LYS A 31 -11.17 8.92 11.35
N SER A 32 -11.08 7.61 11.12
CA SER A 32 -12.14 6.66 11.52
C SER A 32 -11.97 6.22 12.96
N LYS A 33 -13.09 6.04 13.70
CA LYS A 33 -13.10 5.42 15.03
C LYS A 33 -12.41 4.04 15.05
N GLU A 34 -12.49 3.31 13.93
CA GLU A 34 -11.90 1.99 13.76
C GLU A 34 -10.36 2.00 13.74
N TYR A 35 -9.73 3.14 13.43
CA TYR A 35 -8.26 3.24 13.42
C TYR A 35 -7.64 3.05 14.81
N CYS A 36 -8.34 3.49 15.86
CA CYS A 36 -7.93 3.27 17.24
C CYS A 36 -8.19 1.84 17.73
N ASN A 37 -8.99 1.06 17.00
CA ASN A 37 -9.32 -0.31 17.40
C ASN A 37 -8.20 -1.28 16.99
N LYS A 38 -7.34 -1.62 17.95
CA LYS A 38 -6.24 -2.58 17.77
C LYS A 38 -6.71 -3.94 17.25
N ILE A 39 -7.91 -4.40 17.64
CA ILE A 39 -8.44 -5.70 17.23
C ILE A 39 -8.77 -5.69 15.74
N VAL A 40 -9.48 -4.66 15.27
CA VAL A 40 -9.83 -4.51 13.85
C VAL A 40 -8.58 -4.32 12.99
N ARG A 41 -7.60 -3.56 13.52
CA ARG A 41 -6.30 -3.40 12.89
C ARG A 41 -5.56 -4.72 12.73
N SER A 42 -5.46 -5.53 13.80
CA SER A 42 -4.82 -6.85 13.74
C SER A 42 -5.53 -7.80 12.79
N LYS A 43 -6.88 -7.77 12.74
CA LYS A 43 -7.66 -8.56 11.76
C LYS A 43 -7.33 -8.17 10.32
N GLY A 44 -7.26 -6.87 10.02
CA GLY A 44 -6.89 -6.40 8.68
C GLY A 44 -5.45 -6.77 8.30
N ILE A 45 -4.50 -6.69 9.25
CA ILE A 45 -3.11 -7.13 9.03
C ILE A 45 -3.05 -8.63 8.78
N SER A 46 -3.81 -9.45 9.53
CA SER A 46 -3.88 -10.90 9.34
C SER A 46 -4.42 -11.25 7.95
N ALA A 47 -5.52 -10.63 7.52
CA ALA A 47 -6.09 -10.87 6.19
C ALA A 47 -5.10 -10.54 5.06
N LEU A 48 -4.32 -9.46 5.22
CA LEU A 48 -3.25 -9.10 4.27
C LEU A 48 -2.05 -10.05 4.34
N GLN A 49 -1.78 -10.65 5.50
CA GLN A 49 -0.74 -11.66 5.69
C GLN A 49 -1.08 -12.93 4.91
N ASP A 50 -2.33 -13.40 4.96
CA ASP A 50 -2.77 -14.60 4.23
C ASP A 50 -2.62 -14.44 2.72
N ILE A 51 -2.90 -13.24 2.18
CA ILE A 51 -2.67 -12.92 0.76
C ILE A 51 -1.18 -12.93 0.42
N LEU A 52 -0.32 -12.37 1.29
CA LEU A 52 1.14 -12.36 1.05
C LEU A 52 1.79 -13.73 1.21
N LYS A 53 1.24 -14.62 2.05
CA LYS A 53 1.71 -16.00 2.21
C LYS A 53 1.62 -16.83 0.93
N GLU A 54 0.69 -16.51 0.03
CA GLU A 54 0.59 -17.13 -1.30
C GLU A 54 1.84 -16.85 -2.15
N LEU A 55 2.59 -15.81 -1.82
CA LEU A 55 3.78 -15.34 -2.52
C LEU A 55 5.07 -15.66 -1.76
N GLU A 56 5.05 -15.45 -0.45
CA GLU A 56 6.18 -15.61 0.47
C GLU A 56 5.69 -16.35 1.72
N LEU A 57 5.99 -17.66 1.82
CA LEU A 57 5.53 -18.52 2.92
C LEU A 57 5.93 -17.99 4.31
N ASP A 58 7.08 -17.32 4.42
CA ASP A 58 7.62 -16.73 5.66
C ASP A 58 7.09 -15.32 5.98
N CYS A 59 5.93 -14.94 5.43
CA CYS A 59 5.39 -13.61 5.65
C CYS A 59 4.90 -13.45 7.10
N THR A 60 5.59 -12.61 7.88
CA THR A 60 5.21 -12.19 9.25
C THR A 60 4.38 -10.90 9.20
N GLN A 61 3.59 -10.61 10.25
CA GLN A 61 2.85 -9.35 10.39
C GLN A 61 3.74 -8.11 10.21
N ASP A 62 4.99 -8.14 10.68
CA ASP A 62 5.95 -7.04 10.48
C ASP A 62 6.29 -6.83 8.98
N THR A 63 6.43 -7.91 8.22
CA THR A 63 6.63 -7.89 6.77
C THR A 63 5.45 -7.23 6.06
N VAL A 64 4.23 -7.57 6.46
CA VAL A 64 2.99 -6.93 5.95
C VAL A 64 3.01 -5.42 6.22
N ILE A 65 3.32 -5.03 7.46
CA ILE A 65 3.39 -3.62 7.86
C ILE A 65 4.47 -2.87 7.05
N LYS A 66 5.65 -3.47 6.89
CA LYS A 66 6.73 -2.93 6.05
C LYS A 66 6.28 -2.77 4.60
N LYS A 67 5.55 -3.75 4.04
CA LYS A 67 5.00 -3.67 2.68
C LYS A 67 4.01 -2.51 2.53
N ILE A 68 3.09 -2.35 3.48
CA ILE A 68 2.15 -1.22 3.51
C ILE A 68 2.92 0.10 3.57
N LYS A 69 3.89 0.24 4.47
CA LYS A 69 4.70 1.46 4.58
C LYS A 69 5.47 1.77 3.30
N SER A 70 6.03 0.75 2.66
CA SER A 70 6.72 0.89 1.37
C SER A 70 5.77 1.40 0.29
N LEU A 71 4.58 0.79 0.15
CA LEU A 71 3.53 1.24 -0.79
C LEU A 71 3.11 2.68 -0.53
N GLN A 72 2.83 3.04 0.72
CA GLN A 72 2.48 4.41 1.11
C GLN A 72 3.61 5.41 0.84
N SER A 73 4.86 4.99 1.00
CA SER A 73 6.03 5.84 0.74
C SER A 73 6.19 6.11 -0.75
N SER A 74 6.17 5.07 -1.58
CA SER A 74 6.24 5.18 -3.04
C SER A 74 5.08 6.01 -3.59
N PHE A 75 3.85 5.75 -3.13
CA PHE A 75 2.69 6.54 -3.52
C PHE A 75 2.85 8.02 -3.15
N ARG A 76 3.27 8.33 -1.92
CA ARG A 76 3.46 9.72 -1.48
C ARG A 76 4.58 10.42 -2.25
N LYS A 77 5.65 9.72 -2.63
CA LYS A 77 6.71 10.27 -3.48
C LYS A 77 6.19 10.66 -4.84
N GLU A 78 5.50 9.76 -5.52
CA GLU A 78 4.91 10.03 -6.83
C GLU A 78 3.85 11.13 -6.76
N TYR A 79 2.97 11.09 -5.75
CA TYR A 79 1.99 12.14 -5.51
C TYR A 79 2.64 13.52 -5.36
N ARG A 80 3.70 13.63 -4.53
CA ARG A 80 4.46 14.88 -4.36
C ARG A 80 5.13 15.33 -5.65
N LYS A 81 5.69 14.41 -6.44
CA LYS A 81 6.28 14.73 -7.73
C LYS A 81 5.25 15.35 -8.67
N THR A 82 4.08 14.72 -8.80
CA THR A 82 2.97 15.25 -9.62
C THR A 82 2.45 16.59 -9.10
N GLU A 83 2.25 16.73 -7.79
CA GLU A 83 1.84 17.99 -7.16
C GLU A 83 2.86 19.11 -7.39
N ASN A 84 4.15 18.81 -7.25
CA ASN A 84 5.22 19.76 -7.49
C ASN A 84 5.29 20.14 -8.98
N SER A 85 5.09 19.20 -9.90
CA SER A 85 4.99 19.51 -11.34
C SER A 85 3.81 20.43 -11.65
N LYS A 86 2.65 20.24 -10.99
CA LYS A 86 1.50 21.15 -11.12
C LYS A 86 1.81 22.54 -10.57
N LYS A 87 2.53 22.64 -9.46
CA LYS A 87 2.93 23.92 -8.85
C LYS A 87 4.06 24.63 -9.61
N SER A 88 4.96 23.86 -10.22
CA SER A 88 6.11 24.36 -11.00
C SER A 88 5.74 25.04 -12.32
N GLY A 89 4.47 24.97 -12.75
CA GLY A 89 3.96 25.76 -13.89
C GLY A 89 3.63 27.21 -13.53
N PHE A 90 3.65 27.60 -12.25
CA PHE A 90 3.42 28.96 -11.79
C PHE A 90 4.74 29.65 -11.43
N ASN A 91 5.59 29.85 -12.44
CA ASN A 91 6.67 30.85 -12.35
C ASN A 91 6.23 32.06 -13.17
N VAL A 92 5.28 32.82 -12.63
CA VAL A 92 5.03 34.18 -13.11
C VAL A 92 6.18 35.06 -12.63
N HIS A 93 7.08 35.35 -13.56
CA HIS A 93 8.11 36.36 -13.42
C HIS A 93 7.39 37.71 -13.26
N LEU A 94 7.17 38.17 -12.02
CA LEU A 94 6.75 39.54 -11.75
C LEU A 94 8.01 40.41 -11.71
N VAL A 95 8.17 41.16 -12.79
CA VAL A 95 9.10 42.29 -12.95
C VAL A 95 8.75 43.42 -11.98
#